data_AF-A0A6P1DTL5-F1
#
_entry.id   AF-A0A6P1DTL5-F1
#
_cell.length_a   1.000
_cell.length_b   1.000
_cell.length_c   1.000
_cell.angle_alpha   90.00
_cell.angle_beta   90.00
_cell.angle_gamma   90.00
#
_symmetry.space_group_name_H-M   'P 1'
#
loop_
_entity.id
_entity.type
_entity.pdbx_description
1 polymer ?
#
loop_
_entity_poly.entity_id
_entity_poly.type
_entity_poly.pdbx_seq_one_letter_code
_entity_poly.pdbx_strand_id
1 'polypeptide(L)'
;MFETSENAIRYKWDPLTSTGYKLRFDAEGAAKGGHCCFHVEDWNCRTVTSEWPCEDLDEALGVLSHFFTVDINAERERLSAWMPVERQAAA
;
A
#
# COMPACT_ATOMS: atom_id res chain seq x y z
N MET A 1 2.99 -14.43 7.58
CA MET A 1 1.71 -14.44 8.31
C MET A 1 0.90 -13.27 7.79
N PHE A 2 -0.25 -13.55 7.17
CA PHE A 2 -1.22 -12.53 6.78
C PHE A 2 -1.98 -12.13 8.05
N GLU A 3 -1.83 -10.88 8.49
CA GLU A 3 -2.68 -10.32 9.54
C GLU A 3 -3.91 -9.72 8.86
N THR A 4 -5.02 -10.48 8.88
CA THR A 4 -6.32 -10.12 8.27
C THR A 4 -6.97 -8.86 8.85
N SER A 5 -6.34 -8.25 9.87
CA SER A 5 -6.84 -7.05 10.56
C SER A 5 -6.19 -5.74 10.09
N GLU A 6 -5.07 -5.81 9.39
CA GLU A 6 -4.49 -4.65 8.72
C GLU A 6 -4.87 -4.77 7.24
N ASN A 7 -5.70 -3.85 6.73
CA ASN A 7 -5.86 -3.66 5.28
C ASN A 7 -4.54 -3.17 4.68
N ALA A 8 -3.47 -3.97 4.76
CA ALA A 8 -2.15 -3.61 4.33
C ALA A 8 -1.39 -4.80 3.70
N ILE A 9 -0.65 -4.51 2.64
CA ILE A 9 0.26 -5.44 1.97
C ILE A 9 1.69 -5.02 2.27
N ARG A 10 2.51 -5.97 2.73
CA ARG A 10 3.94 -5.77 3.02
C ARG A 10 4.75 -6.22 1.79
N TYR A 11 5.66 -5.38 1.31
CA TYR A 11 6.42 -5.62 0.06
C TYR A 11 7.82 -6.14 0.31
N LYS A 12 8.60 -5.38 1.09
CA LYS A 12 10.00 -5.68 1.35
C LYS A 12 10.24 -5.57 2.83
N TRP A 13 10.95 -6.55 3.37
CA TRP A 13 11.53 -6.49 4.70
C TRP A 13 13.00 -6.83 4.58
N ASP A 14 13.86 -5.92 5.00
CA ASP A 14 15.30 -6.11 5.00
C ASP A 14 15.77 -6.35 6.45
N PRO A 15 16.25 -7.56 6.79
CA PRO A 15 16.69 -7.87 8.15
C PRO A 15 18.02 -7.19 8.51
N LEU A 16 18.82 -6.74 7.54
CA LEU A 16 20.09 -6.07 7.78
C LEU A 16 19.87 -4.63 8.22
N THR A 17 18.97 -3.92 7.54
CA THR A 17 18.60 -2.53 7.89
C THR A 17 17.41 -2.46 8.84
N SER A 18 16.72 -3.58 9.09
CA SER A 18 15.45 -3.65 9.85
C SER A 18 14.38 -2.69 9.33
N THR A 19 14.39 -2.44 8.01
CA THR A 19 13.47 -1.55 7.33
C THR A 19 12.57 -2.34 6.38
N GLY A 20 11.37 -1.83 6.14
CA GLY A 20 10.46 -2.41 5.18
C GLY A 20 9.36 -1.47 4.73
N TYR A 21 8.71 -1.83 3.64
CA TYR A 21 7.63 -1.03 3.04
C TYR A 21 6.32 -1.80 3.11
N LYS A 22 5.24 -1.09 3.46
CA LYS A 22 3.88 -1.61 3.37
C LYS A 22 2.97 -0.60 2.67
N LEU A 23 2.02 -1.10 1.90
CA LEU A 23 0.90 -0.33 1.36
C LEU A 23 -0.32 -0.63 2.21
N ARG A 24 -0.89 0.38 2.84
CA ARG A 24 -2.13 0.30 3.61
C ARG A 24 -3.26 0.94 2.81
N PHE A 25 -4.44 0.34 2.89
CA PHE A 25 -5.68 0.86 2.35
C PHE A 25 -6.58 1.33 3.50
N ASP A 26 -6.89 2.61 3.50
CA ASP A 26 -7.78 3.24 4.47
C ASP A 26 -9.21 3.22 3.95
N ALA A 27 -9.92 2.13 4.24
CA ALA A 27 -11.31 1.93 3.82
C ALA A 27 -12.27 2.96 4.44
N GLU A 28 -11.99 3.44 5.65
CA GLU A 28 -12.81 4.46 6.31
C GLU A 28 -12.68 5.83 5.65
N GLY A 29 -11.45 6.24 5.27
CA GLY A 29 -11.18 7.43 4.49
C GLY A 29 -11.89 7.37 3.14
N ALA A 30 -11.76 6.25 2.44
CA ALA A 30 -12.46 6.02 1.17
C ALA A 30 -13.99 6.13 1.30
N ALA A 31 -14.58 5.51 2.33
CA ALA A 31 -16.02 5.52 2.55
C ALA A 31 -16.57 6.91 2.92
N LYS A 32 -15.74 7.78 3.51
CA LYS A 32 -16.09 9.16 3.86
C LYS A 32 -15.90 10.15 2.70
N GLY A 33 -15.50 9.68 1.52
CA GLY A 33 -15.17 10.53 0.37
C GLY A 33 -13.80 11.19 0.47
N GLY A 34 -12.90 10.64 1.29
CA GLY A 34 -11.51 11.06 1.38
C GLY A 34 -10.76 10.75 0.08
N HIS A 35 -9.98 11.72 -0.38
CA HIS A 35 -9.19 11.61 -1.60
C HIS A 35 -8.04 10.61 -1.43
N CYS A 36 -7.36 10.60 -0.28
CA CYS A 36 -6.26 9.69 0.01
C CYS A 36 -6.76 8.38 0.64
N CYS A 37 -6.84 7.32 -0.15
CA CYS A 37 -7.26 5.99 0.32
C CYS A 37 -6.09 5.03 0.51
N PHE A 38 -4.92 5.36 -0.06
CA PHE A 38 -3.74 4.51 -0.04
C PHE A 38 -2.64 5.20 0.76
N HIS A 39 -1.93 4.44 1.59
CA HIS A 39 -0.82 4.94 2.40
C HIS A 39 0.36 4.02 2.20
N VAL A 40 1.43 4.53 1.59
CA VAL A 40 2.71 3.81 1.59
C VAL A 40 3.41 4.18 2.88
N GLU A 41 3.70 3.19 3.71
CA GLU A 41 4.38 3.35 4.99
C GLU A 41 5.76 2.67 4.91
N ASP A 42 6.81 3.44 5.20
CA ASP A 42 8.12 2.93 5.54
C ASP A 42 8.15 2.60 7.03
N TRP A 43 8.55 1.38 7.36
CA TRP A 43 8.61 0.83 8.70
C TRP A 43 10.04 0.47 9.05
N ASN A 44 10.63 1.17 10.02
CA ASN A 44 11.94 0.86 10.57
C ASN A 44 11.80 0.41 12.04
N CYS A 45 12.32 -0.78 12.36
CA CYS A 45 12.32 -1.31 13.73
C CYS A 45 10.94 -1.27 14.42
N ARG A 46 9.86 -1.55 13.67
CA ARG A 46 8.44 -1.52 14.11
C ARG A 46 7.82 -0.12 14.28
N THR A 47 8.47 0.93 13.81
CA THR A 47 7.94 2.29 13.82
C THR A 47 7.74 2.78 12.40
N VAL A 48 6.62 3.45 12.12
CA VAL A 48 6.44 4.20 10.86
C VAL A 48 7.44 5.35 10.85
N THR A 49 8.39 5.31 9.94
CA THR A 49 9.38 6.36 9.74
C THR A 49 8.93 7.37 8.71
N SER A 50 8.19 6.94 7.71
CA SER A 50 7.61 7.83 6.69
C SER A 50 6.29 7.26 6.20
N GLU A 51 5.32 8.15 5.97
CA GLU A 51 4.04 7.82 5.36
C GLU A 51 3.83 8.74 4.16
N TRP A 52 3.46 8.14 3.03
CA TRP A 52 3.05 8.86 1.82
C TRP A 52 1.56 8.56 1.57
N PRO A 53 0.67 9.54 1.81
CA PRO A 53 -0.72 9.43 1.42
C PRO A 53 -0.83 9.56 -0.09
N CYS A 54 -1.52 8.62 -0.72
CA CYS A 54 -1.73 8.54 -2.16
C CYS A 54 -3.24 8.52 -2.46
N GLU A 55 -3.63 9.23 -3.52
CA GLU A 55 -5.04 9.29 -3.94
C GLU A 55 -5.46 7.97 -4.60
N ASP A 56 -4.57 7.45 -5.45
CA ASP A 56 -4.82 6.26 -6.26
C ASP A 56 -3.72 5.21 -6.08
N LEU A 57 -4.07 3.98 -6.49
CA LEU A 57 -3.16 2.84 -6.45
C LEU A 57 -1.91 3.06 -7.33
N ASP A 58 -2.07 3.74 -8.46
CA ASP A 58 -0.97 4.01 -9.40
C ASP A 58 0.09 4.92 -8.78
N GLU A 59 -0.34 5.95 -8.05
CA GLU A 59 0.55 6.85 -7.32
C GLU A 59 1.31 6.10 -6.21
N ALA A 60 0.60 5.25 -5.45
CA ALA A 60 1.22 4.43 -4.41
C ALA A 60 2.26 3.44 -4.99
N LEU A 61 1.94 2.80 -6.12
CA LEU A 61 2.86 1.94 -6.84
C LEU A 61 4.05 2.72 -7.39
N GLY A 62 3.83 3.94 -7.87
CA GLY A 62 4.88 4.88 -8.28
C GLY A 62 5.88 5.13 -7.15
N VAL A 63 5.40 5.46 -5.95
CA VAL A 63 6.24 5.65 -4.74
C VAL A 63 7.02 4.38 -4.43
N LEU A 64 6.37 3.21 -4.43
CA LEU A 64 7.06 1.93 -4.18
C LEU A 64 8.16 1.64 -5.22
N SER A 65 7.91 1.99 -6.49
CA SER A 65 8.87 1.82 -7.60
C SER A 65 10.15 2.65 -7.44
N HIS A 66 10.08 3.77 -6.72
CA HIS A 66 11.25 4.59 -6.39
C HIS A 66 12.18 3.91 -5.37
N PHE A 67 11.64 3.05 -4.50
CA PHE A 67 12.40 2.40 -3.43
C PHE A 67 12.91 1.01 -3.81
N PHE A 68 12.17 0.29 -4.65
CA PHE A 68 12.56 -1.04 -5.12
C PHE A 68 11.96 -1.37 -6.49
N THR A 69 12.60 -2.31 -7.19
CA THR A 69 12.09 -2.79 -8.48
C THR A 69 10.80 -3.56 -8.25
N VAL A 70 9.69 -2.99 -8.71
CA VAL A 70 8.35 -3.58 -8.65
C VAL A 70 7.71 -3.52 -10.03
N ASP A 71 7.04 -4.59 -10.43
CA ASP A 71 6.30 -4.61 -11.69
C ASP A 71 4.91 -4.00 -11.45
N ILE A 72 4.74 -2.75 -11.88
CA ILE A 72 3.53 -1.96 -11.62
C ILE A 72 2.29 -2.64 -12.19
N ASN A 73 2.38 -3.25 -13.37
CA ASN A 73 1.24 -3.91 -14.00
C ASN A 73 0.84 -5.17 -13.23
N ALA A 74 1.82 -6.02 -12.90
CA ALA A 74 1.55 -7.24 -12.14
C ALA A 74 1.03 -6.93 -10.73
N GLU A 75 1.59 -5.91 -10.07
CA GLU A 75 1.11 -5.50 -8.76
C GLU A 75 -0.26 -4.85 -8.81
N ARG A 76 -0.56 -4.06 -9.83
CA ARG A 76 -1.89 -3.51 -10.03
C ARG A 76 -2.94 -4.62 -10.16
N GLU A 77 -2.66 -5.67 -10.93
CA GLU A 77 -3.57 -6.83 -11.02
C GLU A 77 -3.72 -7.54 -9.67
N ARG A 78 -2.61 -7.77 -8.96
CA ARG A 78 -2.61 -8.39 -7.63
C ARG A 78 -3.38 -7.58 -6.59
N LEU A 79 -3.23 -6.26 -6.63
CA LEU A 79 -3.87 -5.32 -5.72
C LEU A 79 -5.34 -5.11 -6.07
N SER A 80 -5.69 -5.12 -7.36
CA SER A 80 -7.08 -5.11 -7.81
C SER A 80 -7.84 -6.32 -7.27
N ALA A 81 -7.23 -7.51 -7.23
CA ALA A 81 -7.83 -8.70 -6.65
C ALA A 81 -7.89 -8.66 -5.10
N TRP A 82 -7.06 -7.84 -4.46
CA TRP A 82 -7.02 -7.67 -3.00
C TRP A 82 -8.00 -6.61 -2.50
N MET A 83 -8.31 -5.59 -3.32
CA MET A 83 -9.26 -4.54 -2.98
C MET A 83 -10.71 -5.03 -2.96
N PRO A 84 -11.55 -4.50 -2.06
CA PRO A 84 -12.98 -4.82 -2.08
C PRO A 84 -13.63 -4.37 -3.40
N VAL A 85 -14.45 -5.26 -3.96
CA VAL A 85 -15.12 -5.15 -5.27
C VAL A 85 -15.84 -3.81 -5.49
N GLU A 86 -16.29 -3.16 -4.41
CA GLU A 86 -16.96 -1.85 -4.44
C GLU A 86 -16.12 -0.71 -5.05
N ARG A 87 -14.79 -0.80 -5.04
CA ARG A 87 -13.88 0.14 -5.74
C ARG A 87 -13.29 -0.43 -7.04
N GLN A 88 -13.48 -1.72 -7.33
CA GLN A 88 -13.03 -2.34 -8.57
C GLN A 88 -13.85 -1.87 -9.80
N ALA A 89 -15.05 -1.34 -9.56
CA ALA A 89 -15.98 -0.85 -10.59
C ALA A 89 -15.91 0.68 -10.83
N ALA A 90 -15.05 1.42 -10.13
CA ALA A 90 -14.96 2.88 -10.23
C ALA A 90 -13.76 3.39 -11.07
N ALA A 91 -13.05 2.49 -11.77
CA ALA A 91 -11.95 2.80 -12.67
C ALA A 91 -12.40 2.95 -14.12
#